data_AF-A0A4Y1ZG99-F1
#
_entry.id   AF-A0A4Y1ZG99-F1
#
_cell.length_a   1.000
_cell.length_b   1.000
_cell.length_c   1.000
_cell.angle_alpha   90.00
_cell.angle_beta   90.00
_cell.angle_gamma   90.00
#
_symmetry.space_group_name_H-M   'P 1'
#
loop_
_entity.id
_entity.type
_entity.pdbx_description
1 polymer ?
#
loop_
_entity_poly.entity_id
_entity_poly.type
_entity_poly.pdbx_seq_one_letter_code
_entity_poly.pdbx_strand_id
1 'polypeptide(L)'
;MYEKLAEAINQLNERESKRMLLRLFQEAEIAQQVPDEKRLTKRMRHIYEDLIQLQPQQPLTEEALNHRHIAFGDSVAGSLRYGLSSIKVRSEHVLAITTDLSNGPLARLDEPEGIRDRITWLKDFVDGYSYDDDFLDSLANQLEAIQAIPEHVPVTVWASDNAWEQCGLALIAYLLRGRKNPIRVINPSAYEKQLFEEFGEGAHSAYSGELAPETLAMLFKKYAQQPPLTDNERHQLESEWRRVSADPSVLRIWTDGRVQPASPDYFDAEILRHARRLARQQENRKGFLCLRLIGAVIGELHEKQWVGDTYIYWRIKKLIQAGKLMVNASPNQMLHMKLIFNKE
;
A
#
# COMPACT_ATOMS: atom_id res chain seq x y z
N MET A 1 16.80 11.16 -29.37
CA MET A 1 16.50 9.95 -28.54
C MET A 1 17.73 9.54 -27.75
N TYR A 2 18.87 9.30 -28.40
CA TYR A 2 20.14 9.00 -27.72
C TYR A 2 20.59 10.08 -26.72
N GLU A 3 20.53 11.37 -27.09
CA GLU A 3 20.90 12.48 -26.19
C GLU A 3 20.04 12.53 -24.92
N LYS A 4 18.71 12.39 -25.04
CA LYS A 4 17.80 12.35 -23.89
C LYS A 4 18.10 11.17 -22.96
N LEU A 5 18.41 10.00 -23.52
CA LEU A 5 18.78 8.83 -22.73
C LEU A 5 20.14 9.01 -22.03
N ALA A 6 21.13 9.55 -22.74
CA ALA A 6 22.44 9.85 -22.16
C ALA A 6 22.34 10.87 -21.04
N GLU A 7 21.55 11.93 -21.22
CA GLU A 7 21.25 12.92 -20.19
C GLU A 7 20.58 12.27 -18.97
N ALA A 8 19.55 11.44 -19.20
CA ALA A 8 18.84 10.73 -18.14
C ALA A 8 19.76 9.80 -17.34
N ILE A 9 20.67 9.08 -18.00
CA ILE A 9 21.67 8.22 -17.36
C ILE A 9 22.64 9.07 -16.52
N ASN A 10 23.07 10.24 -17.02
CA ASN A 10 23.99 11.11 -16.31
C ASN A 10 23.39 11.75 -15.05
N GLN A 11 22.06 11.81 -14.95
CA GLN A 11 21.36 12.31 -13.76
C GLN A 11 21.22 11.25 -12.64
N LEU A 12 21.51 9.98 -12.94
CA LEU A 12 21.46 8.91 -11.94
C LEU A 12 22.63 9.03 -10.98
N ASN A 13 22.35 8.88 -9.68
CA ASN A 13 23.41 8.70 -8.70
C ASN A 13 24.03 7.29 -8.81
N GLU A 14 25.16 7.08 -8.16
CA GLU A 14 25.90 5.81 -8.24
C GLU A 14 25.04 4.59 -7.85
N ARG A 15 24.17 4.74 -6.85
CA ARG A 15 23.30 3.66 -6.37
C ARG A 15 22.19 3.34 -7.36
N GLU A 16 21.55 4.35 -7.91
CA GLU A 16 20.54 4.21 -8.96
C GLU A 16 21.15 3.53 -10.20
N SER A 17 22.32 3.98 -10.64
CA SER A 17 23.06 3.39 -11.76
C SER A 17 23.41 1.91 -11.52
N LYS A 18 23.99 1.58 -10.35
CA LYS A 18 24.32 0.19 -10.00
C LYS A 18 23.08 -0.70 -9.92
N ARG A 19 21.97 -0.19 -9.38
CA ARG A 19 20.72 -0.95 -9.28
C ARG A 19 20.07 -1.17 -10.63
N MET A 20 20.08 -0.17 -11.50
CA MET A 20 19.57 -0.30 -12.87
C MET A 20 20.37 -1.37 -13.64
N LEU A 21 21.70 -1.34 -13.53
CA LEU A 21 22.57 -2.38 -14.10
C LEU A 21 22.24 -3.77 -13.53
N LEU A 22 22.08 -3.88 -12.21
CA LEU A 22 21.70 -5.14 -11.58
C LEU A 22 20.34 -5.66 -12.09
N ARG A 23 19.34 -4.78 -12.22
CA ARG A 23 18.00 -5.13 -12.75
C ARG A 23 18.11 -5.66 -14.19
N LEU A 24 18.92 -5.02 -15.03
CA LEU A 24 19.20 -5.49 -16.40
C LEU A 24 19.86 -6.88 -16.41
N PHE A 25 20.87 -7.11 -15.58
CA PHE A 25 21.53 -8.42 -15.50
C PHE A 25 20.64 -9.52 -14.92
N GLN A 26 19.77 -9.20 -13.96
CA GLN A 26 18.78 -10.14 -13.44
C GLN A 26 17.77 -10.56 -14.51
N GLU A 27 17.25 -9.61 -15.29
CA GLU A 27 16.34 -9.97 -16.40
C GLU A 27 17.05 -10.80 -17.47
N ALA A 28 18.33 -10.52 -17.76
CA ALA A 28 19.14 -11.33 -18.66
C ALA A 28 19.37 -12.75 -18.12
N GLU A 29 19.65 -12.92 -16.82
CA GLU A 29 19.80 -14.22 -16.18
C GLU A 29 18.51 -15.03 -16.22
N ILE A 30 17.36 -14.41 -15.89
CA ILE A 30 16.08 -15.10 -15.94
C ILE A 30 15.74 -15.51 -17.38
N ALA A 31 16.03 -14.67 -18.37
CA ALA A 31 15.80 -15.00 -19.78
C ALA A 31 16.64 -16.21 -20.26
N GLN A 32 17.79 -16.48 -19.65
CA GLN A 32 18.57 -17.71 -19.91
C GLN A 32 17.90 -18.95 -19.31
N GLN A 33 17.26 -18.83 -18.14
CA GLN A 33 16.61 -19.94 -17.45
C GLN A 33 15.21 -20.26 -17.98
N VAL A 34 14.44 -19.21 -18.29
CA VAL A 34 13.07 -19.28 -18.81
C VAL A 34 13.00 -18.39 -20.04
N PRO A 35 13.23 -18.95 -21.25
CA PRO A 35 13.22 -18.19 -22.49
C PRO A 35 11.83 -17.60 -22.76
N ASP A 36 11.66 -16.31 -22.45
CA ASP A 36 10.47 -15.52 -22.74
C ASP A 36 10.89 -14.14 -23.21
N GLU A 37 11.13 -14.03 -24.52
CA GLU A 37 11.56 -12.80 -25.18
C GLU A 37 10.53 -11.67 -25.04
N LYS A 38 9.23 -12.01 -24.95
CA LYS A 38 8.17 -11.01 -24.78
C LYS A 38 8.26 -10.38 -23.40
N ARG A 39 8.43 -11.20 -22.36
CA ARG A 39 8.61 -10.71 -21.00
C ARG A 39 9.88 -9.88 -20.87
N LEU A 40 11.00 -10.35 -21.42
CA LEU A 40 12.25 -9.60 -21.39
C LEU A 40 12.10 -8.24 -22.07
N THR A 41 11.53 -8.22 -23.28
CA THR A 41 11.26 -6.97 -24.02
C THR A 41 10.41 -6.00 -23.22
N LYS A 42 9.32 -6.49 -22.60
CA LYS A 42 8.44 -5.70 -21.72
C LYS A 42 9.18 -5.11 -20.52
N ARG A 43 10.00 -5.92 -19.84
CA ARG A 43 10.77 -5.47 -18.67
C ARG A 43 11.83 -4.44 -19.05
N MET A 44 12.55 -4.64 -20.14
CA MET A 44 13.52 -3.66 -20.64
C MET A 44 12.87 -2.34 -21.03
N ARG A 45 11.70 -2.40 -21.68
CA ARG A 45 10.93 -1.20 -22.03
C ARG A 45 10.50 -0.42 -20.79
N HIS A 46 9.96 -1.10 -19.78
CA HIS A 46 9.55 -0.47 -18.53
C HIS A 46 10.72 0.19 -17.77
N ILE A 47 11.91 -0.43 -17.76
CA ILE A 47 13.12 0.16 -17.17
C ILE A 47 13.52 1.46 -17.90
N TYR A 48 13.42 1.46 -19.22
CA TYR A 48 13.69 2.64 -20.04
C TYR A 48 12.63 3.73 -19.81
N GLU A 49 11.35 3.36 -19.74
CA GLU A 49 10.23 4.28 -19.48
C GLU A 49 10.36 4.93 -18.10
N ASP A 50 10.64 4.15 -17.05
CA ASP A 50 10.97 4.67 -15.72
C ASP A 50 12.03 5.76 -15.82
N LEU A 51 13.15 5.43 -16.47
CA LEU A 51 14.28 6.34 -16.59
C LEU A 51 13.91 7.64 -17.31
N ILE A 52 13.17 7.58 -18.42
CA ILE A 52 12.85 8.77 -19.23
C ILE A 52 11.69 9.57 -18.63
N GLN A 53 10.62 8.90 -18.22
CA GLN A 53 9.40 9.57 -17.74
C GLN A 53 9.56 10.15 -16.33
N LEU A 54 10.46 9.59 -15.51
CA LEU A 54 10.70 10.06 -14.14
C LEU A 54 11.86 11.04 -14.01
N GLN A 55 12.39 11.56 -15.13
CA GLN A 55 13.39 12.63 -15.07
C GLN A 55 12.81 13.85 -14.34
N PRO A 56 13.54 14.38 -13.34
CA PRO A 56 13.12 15.61 -12.69
C PRO A 56 13.17 16.77 -13.69
N GLN A 57 12.17 17.64 -13.66
CA GLN A 57 12.19 18.86 -14.48
C GLN A 57 13.26 19.85 -14.01
N GLN A 58 13.58 19.83 -12.72
CA GLN A 58 14.56 20.69 -12.07
C GLN A 58 15.27 19.91 -10.96
N PRO A 59 16.52 20.25 -10.63
CA PRO A 59 17.20 19.66 -9.48
C PRO A 59 16.39 19.80 -8.19
N LEU A 60 16.48 18.80 -7.31
CA LEU A 60 15.91 18.87 -5.97
C LEU A 60 16.50 20.06 -5.20
N THR A 61 15.65 20.85 -4.58
CA THR A 61 16.07 21.94 -3.69
C THR A 61 16.40 21.42 -2.29
N GLU A 62 17.12 22.21 -1.50
CA GLU A 62 17.34 21.90 -0.08
C GLU A 62 16.03 21.84 0.71
N GLU A 63 15.03 22.66 0.35
CA GLU A 63 13.70 22.62 0.96
C GLU A 63 13.05 21.25 0.75
N ALA A 64 13.16 20.68 -0.46
CA ALA A 64 12.63 19.35 -0.76
C ALA A 64 13.24 18.25 0.12
N LEU A 65 14.52 18.38 0.53
CA LEU A 65 15.18 17.43 1.42
C LEU A 65 14.66 17.47 2.86
N ASN A 66 14.00 18.57 3.25
CA ASN A 66 13.44 18.77 4.58
C ASN A 66 11.97 18.34 4.71
N HIS A 67 11.37 17.80 3.64
CA HIS A 67 9.99 17.30 3.69
C HIS A 67 9.85 16.19 4.73
N ARG A 68 8.71 16.18 5.43
CA ARG A 68 8.22 15.00 6.16
C ARG A 68 7.44 14.14 5.18
N HIS A 69 7.85 12.89 5.03
CA HIS A 69 7.15 11.91 4.21
C HIS A 69 6.25 11.07 5.09
N ILE A 70 5.00 10.89 4.69
CA ILE A 70 4.05 10.03 5.38
C ILE A 70 3.65 8.92 4.44
N ALA A 71 3.81 7.68 4.90
CA ALA A 71 3.47 6.47 4.18
C ALA A 71 2.53 5.58 5.00
N PHE A 72 1.84 4.67 4.33
CA PHE A 72 0.91 3.75 4.96
C PHE A 72 1.46 2.33 4.87
N GLY A 73 1.70 1.69 6.02
CA GLY A 73 2.33 0.38 6.12
C GLY A 73 3.86 0.42 6.23
N ASP A 74 4.41 -0.53 7.00
CA ASP A 74 5.85 -0.63 7.24
C ASP A 74 6.66 -0.91 5.99
N SER A 75 6.09 -1.70 5.07
CA SER A 75 6.74 -2.01 3.79
C SER A 75 6.97 -0.75 2.95
N VAL A 76 5.96 0.11 2.81
CA VAL A 76 6.09 1.38 2.07
C VAL A 76 7.09 2.30 2.75
N ALA A 77 6.99 2.46 4.08
CA ALA A 77 7.89 3.30 4.84
C ALA A 77 9.34 2.82 4.76
N GLY A 78 9.58 1.51 4.84
CA GLY A 78 10.90 0.89 4.68
C GLY A 78 11.48 1.14 3.29
N SER A 79 10.68 0.91 2.24
CA SER A 79 11.06 1.18 0.85
C SER A 79 11.37 2.66 0.63
N LEU A 80 10.57 3.58 1.18
CA LEU A 80 10.83 5.02 1.10
C LEU A 80 12.11 5.44 1.82
N ARG A 81 12.33 4.96 3.06
CA ARG A 81 13.60 5.23 3.78
C ARG A 81 14.80 4.76 2.97
N TYR A 82 14.71 3.56 2.40
CA TYR A 82 15.78 3.01 1.56
C TYR A 82 15.97 3.86 0.30
N GLY A 83 14.91 4.13 -0.46
CA GLY A 83 14.96 4.87 -1.72
C GLY A 83 15.43 6.31 -1.53
N LEU A 84 14.80 7.06 -0.64
CA LEU A 84 15.07 8.48 -0.40
C LEU A 84 16.45 8.72 0.23
N SER A 85 17.03 7.73 0.94
CA SER A 85 18.42 7.84 1.42
C SER A 85 19.44 7.99 0.29
N SER A 86 19.14 7.49 -0.92
CA SER A 86 20.02 7.65 -2.10
C SER A 86 20.15 9.10 -2.57
N ILE A 87 19.19 9.95 -2.17
CA ILE A 87 19.14 11.38 -2.50
C ILE A 87 19.28 12.27 -1.24
N LYS A 88 19.86 11.72 -0.17
CA LYS A 88 20.20 12.42 1.09
C LYS A 88 19.00 12.90 1.93
N VAL A 89 17.79 12.39 1.69
CA VAL A 89 16.68 12.57 2.64
C VAL A 89 16.94 11.70 3.86
N ARG A 90 16.73 12.25 5.05
CA ARG A 90 17.00 11.59 6.32
C ARG A 90 15.87 10.58 6.64
N SER A 91 16.20 9.40 7.15
CA SER A 91 15.23 8.30 7.33
C SER A 91 14.12 8.61 8.33
N GLU A 92 14.42 9.39 9.36
CA GLU A 92 13.47 9.89 10.36
C GLU A 92 12.51 10.94 9.81
N HIS A 93 12.73 11.41 8.57
CA HIS A 93 11.74 12.22 7.88
C HIS A 93 10.58 11.36 7.35
N VAL A 94 10.72 10.03 7.33
CA VAL A 94 9.67 9.10 6.89
C VAL A 94 8.89 8.56 8.09
N LEU A 95 7.69 9.10 8.26
CA LEU A 95 6.67 8.65 9.20
C LEU A 95 5.79 7.58 8.53
N ALA A 96 5.27 6.67 9.34
CA ALA A 96 4.39 5.59 8.89
C ALA A 96 3.09 5.61 9.70
N ILE A 97 1.96 5.33 9.04
CA ILE A 97 0.75 4.83 9.71
C ILE A 97 0.65 3.36 9.35
N THR A 98 0.91 2.48 10.31
CA THR A 98 1.01 1.03 10.06
C THR A 98 -0.31 0.31 10.18
N THR A 99 -1.28 0.88 10.89
CA THR A 99 -2.63 0.33 10.98
C THR A 99 -3.35 0.47 9.64
N ASP A 100 -3.99 -0.62 9.19
CA ASP A 100 -4.86 -0.60 8.03
C ASP A 100 -6.13 0.19 8.31
N LEU A 101 -6.31 1.32 7.62
CA LEU A 101 -7.47 2.21 7.77
C LEU A 101 -8.65 1.83 6.86
N SER A 102 -8.49 0.83 5.99
CA SER A 102 -9.62 0.30 5.21
C SER A 102 -10.58 -0.53 6.06
N ASN A 103 -10.17 -0.94 7.28
CA ASN A 103 -10.92 -1.83 8.14
C ASN A 103 -11.14 -1.27 9.55
N GLY A 104 -12.25 -1.66 10.18
CA GLY A 104 -12.66 -1.34 11.55
C GLY A 104 -13.06 0.12 11.80
N PRO A 105 -13.24 0.50 13.09
CA PRO A 105 -13.73 1.83 13.45
C PRO A 105 -12.65 2.90 13.23
N LEU A 106 -13.05 4.04 12.65
CA LEU A 106 -12.17 5.19 12.40
C LEU A 106 -12.61 6.46 13.14
N ALA A 107 -13.70 6.38 13.93
CA ALA A 107 -14.24 7.53 14.63
C ALA A 107 -13.24 8.06 15.67
N ARG A 108 -13.06 9.39 15.69
CA ARG A 108 -12.29 10.11 16.72
C ARG A 108 -10.82 9.63 16.86
N LEU A 109 -10.16 9.27 15.75
CA LEU A 109 -8.73 8.94 15.79
C LEU A 109 -7.83 10.15 16.12
N ASP A 110 -8.38 11.36 16.18
CA ASP A 110 -7.73 12.54 16.75
C ASP A 110 -7.89 12.67 18.27
N GLU A 111 -8.60 11.75 18.92
CA GLU A 111 -8.85 11.73 20.37
C GLU A 111 -8.35 10.42 21.00
N PRO A 112 -7.88 10.44 22.26
CA PRO A 112 -7.44 9.23 22.98
C PRO A 112 -8.50 8.12 23.05
N GLU A 113 -9.78 8.48 23.17
CA GLU A 113 -10.89 7.55 23.23
C GLU A 113 -11.04 6.75 21.93
N GLY A 114 -11.03 7.43 20.77
CA GLY A 114 -11.15 6.75 19.48
C GLY A 114 -9.94 5.87 19.17
N ILE A 115 -8.74 6.29 19.58
CA ILE A 115 -7.54 5.45 19.50
C ILE A 115 -7.69 4.19 20.36
N ARG A 116 -8.21 4.31 21.59
CA ARG A 116 -8.46 3.15 22.47
C ARG A 116 -9.51 2.19 21.88
N ASP A 117 -10.59 2.74 21.33
CA ASP A 117 -11.64 1.95 20.66
C ASP A 117 -11.05 1.17 19.48
N ARG A 118 -10.20 1.83 18.67
CA ARG A 118 -9.47 1.22 17.56
C ARG A 118 -8.53 0.10 18.01
N ILE A 119 -7.69 0.34 19.02
CA ILE A 119 -6.74 -0.65 19.55
C ILE A 119 -7.49 -1.87 20.10
N THR A 120 -8.61 -1.65 20.79
CA THR A 120 -9.46 -2.73 21.32
C THR A 120 -10.03 -3.58 20.18
N TRP A 121 -10.52 -2.96 19.11
CA TRP A 121 -10.99 -3.67 17.93
C TRP A 121 -9.86 -4.44 17.23
N LEU A 122 -8.68 -3.83 17.11
CA LEU A 122 -7.52 -4.46 16.48
C LEU A 122 -7.11 -5.74 17.20
N LYS A 123 -7.13 -5.77 18.53
CA LYS A 123 -6.83 -6.96 19.34
C LYS A 123 -7.69 -8.17 18.98
N ASP A 124 -9.00 -7.97 18.78
CA ASP A 124 -9.91 -9.05 18.32
C ASP A 124 -9.70 -9.38 16.83
N PHE A 125 -9.47 -8.35 16.01
CA PHE A 125 -9.29 -8.51 14.57
C PHE A 125 -8.04 -9.32 14.22
N VAL A 126 -6.93 -9.08 14.91
CA VAL A 126 -5.65 -9.76 14.69
C VAL A 126 -5.48 -11.03 15.54
N ASP A 127 -6.46 -11.37 16.39
CA ASP A 127 -6.37 -12.57 17.23
C ASP A 127 -6.13 -13.83 16.38
N GLY A 128 -5.05 -14.54 16.68
CA GLY A 128 -4.56 -15.70 15.94
C GLY A 128 -3.69 -15.38 14.71
N TYR A 129 -3.40 -14.11 14.46
CA TYR A 129 -2.40 -13.63 13.51
C TYR A 129 -1.18 -13.15 14.30
N SER A 130 0.03 -13.51 13.86
CA SER A 130 1.27 -13.18 14.59
C SER A 130 1.56 -11.69 14.51
N TYR A 131 1.16 -10.91 15.51
CA TYR A 131 1.55 -9.52 15.71
C TYR A 131 2.19 -9.36 17.08
N ASP A 132 3.24 -8.54 17.14
CA ASP A 132 3.86 -8.15 18.41
C ASP A 132 2.98 -7.10 19.12
N ASP A 133 2.92 -7.11 20.45
CA ASP A 133 2.11 -6.15 21.23
C ASP A 133 2.49 -4.68 20.93
N ASP A 134 3.76 -4.43 20.58
CA ASP A 134 4.28 -3.12 20.15
C ASP A 134 3.56 -2.55 18.92
N PHE A 135 3.00 -3.41 18.05
CA PHE A 135 2.23 -2.98 16.88
C PHE A 135 0.97 -2.21 17.29
N LEU A 136 0.31 -2.65 18.36
CA LEU A 136 -0.97 -2.09 18.81
C LEU A 136 -0.80 -0.72 19.48
N ASP A 137 0.30 -0.52 20.20
CA ASP A 137 0.59 0.73 20.89
C ASP A 137 1.27 1.78 19.98
N SER A 138 1.63 1.39 18.74
CA SER A 138 2.30 2.28 17.78
C SER A 138 1.39 3.37 17.22
N LEU A 139 0.08 3.14 17.11
CA LEU A 139 -0.83 4.07 16.42
C LEU A 139 -0.87 5.45 17.09
N ALA A 140 -1.00 5.51 18.42
CA ALA A 140 -1.03 6.77 19.15
C ALA A 140 0.23 7.60 18.87
N ASN A 141 1.40 6.98 19.00
CA ASN A 141 2.70 7.61 18.75
C ASN A 141 2.85 8.08 17.30
N GLN A 142 2.34 7.32 16.33
CA GLN A 142 2.36 7.68 14.91
C GLN A 142 1.51 8.94 14.64
N LEU A 143 0.29 8.99 15.18
CA LEU A 143 -0.61 10.13 15.01
C LEU A 143 -0.09 11.37 15.75
N GLU A 144 0.49 11.20 16.94
CA GLU A 144 1.18 12.28 17.67
C GLU A 144 2.38 12.82 16.89
N ALA A 145 3.22 11.96 16.31
CA ALA A 145 4.37 12.38 15.50
C ALA A 145 3.95 13.21 14.28
N ILE A 146 2.83 12.86 13.65
CA ILE A 146 2.25 13.64 12.55
C ILE A 146 1.75 15.00 13.04
N GLN A 147 1.02 15.04 14.15
CA GLN A 147 0.54 16.29 14.75
C GLN A 147 1.68 17.16 15.31
N ALA A 148 2.84 16.57 15.60
CA ALA A 148 4.03 17.30 16.04
C ALA A 148 4.82 17.94 14.90
N ILE A 149 4.46 17.70 13.62
CA ILE A 149 5.13 18.34 12.48
C ILE A 149 4.98 19.87 12.58
N PRO A 150 6.08 20.65 12.61
CA PRO A 150 6.02 22.10 12.68
C PRO A 150 5.34 22.71 11.44
N GLU A 151 4.58 23.80 11.60
CA GLU A 151 3.73 24.35 10.52
C GLU A 151 4.47 24.82 9.26
N HIS A 152 5.76 25.16 9.39
CA HIS A 152 6.60 25.60 8.28
C HIS A 152 7.25 24.44 7.53
N VAL A 153 7.15 23.20 8.04
CA VAL A 153 7.77 22.02 7.42
C VAL A 153 6.81 21.44 6.38
N PRO A 154 7.24 21.29 5.11
CA PRO A 154 6.40 20.67 4.08
C PRO A 154 6.18 19.18 4.34
N VAL A 155 5.02 18.69 3.92
CA VAL A 155 4.60 17.29 4.07
C VAL A 155 4.35 16.68 2.70
N THR A 156 4.90 15.49 2.45
CA THR A 156 4.59 14.67 1.28
C THR A 156 3.91 13.39 1.73
N VAL A 157 2.64 13.23 1.35
CA VAL A 157 1.86 12.02 1.61
C VAL A 157 1.94 11.10 0.40
N TRP A 158 2.30 9.84 0.63
CA TRP A 158 2.34 8.79 -0.39
C TRP A 158 1.03 8.02 -0.34
N ALA A 159 0.15 8.25 -1.31
CA ALA A 159 -1.19 7.66 -1.32
C ALA A 159 -1.58 7.18 -2.72
N SER A 160 -1.60 5.86 -2.90
CA SER A 160 -2.13 5.15 -4.06
C SER A 160 -3.65 5.02 -4.01
N ASP A 161 -4.23 4.56 -5.11
CA ASP A 161 -5.67 4.39 -5.35
C ASP A 161 -6.23 3.15 -4.63
N ASN A 162 -6.13 3.13 -3.29
CA ASN A 162 -6.72 2.10 -2.44
C ASN A 162 -7.35 2.68 -1.17
N ALA A 163 -8.26 1.91 -0.56
CA ALA A 163 -9.05 2.39 0.58
C ALA A 163 -8.19 2.74 1.80
N TRP A 164 -7.12 1.98 2.07
CA TRP A 164 -6.24 2.23 3.22
C TRP A 164 -5.52 3.57 3.07
N GLU A 165 -4.79 3.74 1.96
CA GLU A 165 -3.98 4.91 1.70
C GLU A 165 -4.84 6.18 1.52
N GLN A 166 -6.03 6.06 0.93
CA GLN A 166 -6.92 7.20 0.73
C GLN A 166 -7.65 7.60 2.00
N CYS A 167 -8.04 6.65 2.86
CA CYS A 167 -8.47 6.98 4.24
C CYS A 167 -7.36 7.68 5.00
N GLY A 168 -6.13 7.19 4.84
CA GLY A 168 -4.94 7.77 5.44
C GLY A 168 -4.67 9.20 4.97
N LEU A 169 -4.71 9.45 3.67
CA LEU A 169 -4.56 10.80 3.10
C LEU A 169 -5.60 11.77 3.68
N ALA A 170 -6.86 11.36 3.74
CA ALA A 170 -7.94 12.14 4.35
C ALA A 170 -7.67 12.40 5.85
N LEU A 171 -7.22 11.39 6.60
CA LEU A 171 -6.82 11.54 8.01
C LEU A 171 -5.69 12.55 8.18
N ILE A 172 -4.64 12.49 7.37
CA ILE A 172 -3.50 13.43 7.45
C ILE A 172 -3.97 14.86 7.21
N ALA A 173 -4.78 15.09 6.15
CA ALA A 173 -5.33 16.41 5.88
C ALA A 173 -6.16 16.92 7.07
N TYR A 174 -6.95 16.03 7.68
CA TYR A 174 -7.74 16.36 8.87
C TYR A 174 -6.88 16.62 10.12
N LEU A 175 -5.84 15.84 10.42
CA LEU A 175 -4.96 16.08 11.57
C LEU A 175 -4.18 17.39 11.45
N LEU A 176 -3.84 17.79 10.23
CA LEU A 176 -3.14 19.04 9.93
C LEU A 176 -4.10 20.18 9.54
N ARG A 177 -5.41 20.04 9.77
CA ARG A 177 -6.42 21.06 9.50
C ARG A 177 -6.08 22.38 10.20
N GLY A 178 -6.28 23.49 9.50
CA GLY A 178 -5.97 24.83 10.02
C GLY A 178 -4.47 25.18 10.11
N ARG A 179 -3.56 24.23 9.86
CA ARG A 179 -2.11 24.49 9.82
C ARG A 179 -1.64 24.95 8.45
N LYS A 180 -0.54 25.70 8.42
CA LYS A 180 0.06 26.25 7.19
C LYS A 180 1.00 25.31 6.45
N ASN A 181 1.15 24.06 6.89
CA ASN A 181 1.99 23.07 6.23
C ASN A 181 1.63 22.95 4.74
N PRO A 182 2.59 23.13 3.81
CA PRO A 182 2.40 22.73 2.43
C PRO A 182 2.26 21.20 2.37
N ILE A 183 1.10 20.70 1.94
CA ILE A 183 0.85 19.25 1.80
C ILE A 183 0.92 18.91 0.31
N ARG A 184 1.78 17.97 -0.07
CA ARG A 184 1.87 17.40 -1.42
C ARG A 184 1.45 15.94 -1.38
N VAL A 185 0.84 15.46 -2.45
CA VAL A 185 0.47 14.05 -2.60
C VAL A 185 1.24 13.48 -3.77
N ILE A 186 1.94 12.37 -3.53
CA ILE A 186 2.47 11.54 -4.61
C ILE A 186 1.60 10.30 -4.65
N ASN A 187 1.01 10.01 -5.81
CA ASN A 187 0.20 8.83 -6.06
C ASN A 187 1.00 7.85 -6.93
N PRO A 188 1.58 6.79 -6.35
CA PRO A 188 2.37 5.83 -7.10
C PRO A 188 1.54 4.94 -8.05
N SER A 189 0.32 4.54 -7.68
CA SER A 189 -0.54 3.74 -8.57
C SER A 189 -1.00 4.51 -9.80
N ALA A 190 -1.17 5.85 -9.71
CA ALA A 190 -1.49 6.68 -10.86
C ALA A 190 -0.36 6.65 -11.92
N TYR A 191 0.90 6.59 -11.49
CA TYR A 191 2.03 6.41 -12.39
C TYR A 191 2.02 5.03 -13.07
N GLU A 192 1.81 3.95 -12.31
CA GLU A 192 1.72 2.60 -12.89
C GLU A 192 0.53 2.45 -13.85
N LYS A 193 -0.61 3.07 -13.52
CA LYS A 193 -1.79 3.09 -14.39
C LYS A 193 -1.50 3.83 -15.70
N GLN A 194 -0.84 4.99 -15.66
CA GLN A 194 -0.45 5.72 -16.86
C GLN A 194 0.45 4.86 -17.77
N LEU A 195 1.47 4.20 -17.20
CA LEU A 195 2.32 3.29 -17.97
C LEU A 195 1.53 2.13 -18.58
N PHE A 196 0.58 1.56 -17.82
CA PHE A 196 -0.26 0.49 -18.32
C PHE A 196 -1.14 0.93 -19.50
N GLU A 197 -1.78 2.10 -19.40
CA GLU A 197 -2.65 2.67 -20.44
C GLU A 197 -1.86 3.06 -21.71
N GLU A 198 -0.66 3.61 -21.56
CA GLU A 198 0.18 4.07 -22.66
C GLU A 198 0.83 2.91 -23.44
N PHE A 199 1.23 1.84 -22.74
CA PHE A 199 2.04 0.77 -23.31
C PHE A 199 1.36 -0.60 -23.38
N GLY A 200 0.13 -0.73 -22.87
CA GLY A 200 -0.65 -1.98 -22.89
C GLY A 200 -0.01 -3.13 -22.11
N GLU A 201 0.91 -2.81 -21.19
CA GLU A 201 1.85 -3.77 -20.62
C GLU A 201 2.10 -3.51 -19.11
N GLY A 202 1.45 -4.27 -18.22
CA GLY A 202 1.75 -4.24 -16.77
C GLY A 202 0.66 -4.91 -15.93
N ALA A 203 0.87 -5.04 -14.63
CA ALA A 203 -0.22 -5.13 -13.66
C ALA A 203 -0.20 -3.79 -12.92
N HIS A 204 -1.34 -3.10 -12.80
CA HIS A 204 -1.43 -1.91 -11.97
C HIS A 204 -1.50 -2.38 -10.52
N SER A 205 -0.53 -1.98 -9.70
CA SER A 205 -0.67 -2.12 -8.26
C SER A 205 -1.45 -0.95 -7.72
N ALA A 206 -2.49 -1.26 -6.94
CA ALA A 206 -3.20 -0.26 -6.18
C ALA A 206 -2.44 0.16 -4.91
N TYR A 207 -1.27 -0.42 -4.60
CA TYR A 207 -0.56 -0.25 -3.32
C TYR A 207 0.87 0.24 -3.48
N SER A 208 1.20 1.32 -2.78
CA SER A 208 2.50 1.99 -2.87
C SER A 208 3.69 1.08 -2.47
N GLY A 209 3.44 0.02 -1.70
CA GLY A 209 4.49 -0.86 -1.17
C GLY A 209 5.07 -1.83 -2.17
N GLU A 210 4.48 -1.96 -3.35
CA GLU A 210 4.95 -2.89 -4.38
C GLU A 210 5.95 -2.27 -5.33
N LEU A 211 6.08 -0.95 -5.30
CA LEU A 211 7.07 -0.24 -6.09
C LEU A 211 8.47 -0.40 -5.50
N ALA A 212 9.44 -0.52 -6.40
CA ALA A 212 10.83 -0.55 -6.03
C ALA A 212 11.23 0.77 -5.33
N PRO A 213 12.06 0.72 -4.28
CA PRO A 213 12.56 1.92 -3.61
C PRO A 213 13.16 2.98 -4.55
N GLU A 214 13.81 2.54 -5.63
CA GLU A 214 14.40 3.42 -6.64
C GLU A 214 13.34 4.16 -7.45
N THR A 215 12.26 3.47 -7.84
CA THR A 215 11.11 4.10 -8.51
C THR A 215 10.46 5.13 -7.60
N LEU A 216 10.32 4.84 -6.30
CA LEU A 216 9.84 5.82 -5.31
C LEU A 216 10.76 7.04 -5.22
N ALA A 217 12.08 6.85 -5.20
CA ALA A 217 13.02 7.97 -5.19
C ALA A 217 12.90 8.84 -6.46
N MET A 218 12.74 8.20 -7.63
CA MET A 218 12.54 8.90 -8.90
C MET A 218 11.19 9.64 -8.97
N LEU A 219 10.11 9.03 -8.47
CA LEU A 219 8.80 9.70 -8.32
C LEU A 219 8.93 10.94 -7.43
N PHE A 220 9.66 10.84 -6.32
CA PHE A 220 9.92 12.01 -5.48
C PHE A 220 10.72 13.07 -6.23
N LYS A 221 11.82 12.73 -6.90
CA LYS A 221 12.59 13.69 -7.72
C LYS A 221 11.70 14.44 -8.72
N LYS A 222 10.80 13.71 -9.40
CA LYS A 222 9.88 14.28 -10.38
C LYS A 222 8.82 15.19 -9.77
N TYR A 223 8.24 14.80 -8.64
CA TYR A 223 7.03 15.41 -8.10
C TYR A 223 7.25 16.27 -6.83
N ALA A 224 8.45 16.25 -6.22
CA ALA A 224 8.76 17.00 -5.01
C ALA A 224 8.46 18.50 -5.12
N GLN A 225 8.59 19.03 -6.34
CA GLN A 225 8.46 20.45 -6.65
C GLN A 225 7.13 20.82 -7.29
N GLN A 226 6.18 19.87 -7.38
CA GLN A 226 4.82 20.20 -7.77
C GLN A 226 4.15 21.10 -6.72
N PRO A 227 3.19 21.93 -7.11
CA PRO A 227 2.41 22.73 -6.17
C PRO A 227 1.80 21.84 -5.07
N PRO A 228 1.79 22.30 -3.80
CA PRO A 228 1.01 21.63 -2.76
C PRO A 228 -0.48 21.69 -3.08
N LEU A 229 -1.25 20.86 -2.37
CA LEU A 229 -2.71 20.90 -2.35
C LEU A 229 -3.19 22.33 -2.08
N THR A 230 -4.14 22.76 -2.88
CA THR A 230 -4.90 23.99 -2.68
C THR A 230 -5.74 23.88 -1.42
N ASP A 231 -6.15 25.04 -0.87
CA ASP A 231 -7.05 25.06 0.27
C ASP A 231 -8.35 24.29 -0.02
N ASN A 232 -8.89 24.39 -1.24
CA ASN A 232 -10.10 23.66 -1.61
C ASN A 232 -9.89 22.13 -1.57
N GLU A 233 -8.78 21.61 -2.11
CA GLU A 233 -8.45 20.19 -2.06
C GLU A 233 -8.25 19.70 -0.61
N ARG A 234 -7.62 20.53 0.24
CA ARG A 234 -7.51 20.23 1.69
C ARG A 234 -8.87 20.11 2.36
N HIS A 235 -9.77 21.08 2.14
CA HIS A 235 -11.12 21.04 2.70
C HIS A 235 -11.94 19.85 2.19
N GLN A 236 -11.74 19.43 0.94
CA GLN A 236 -12.36 18.22 0.40
C GLN A 236 -11.87 16.96 1.13
N LEU A 237 -10.56 16.82 1.34
CA LEU A 237 -9.99 15.70 2.10
C LEU A 237 -10.44 15.70 3.57
N GLU A 238 -10.53 16.87 4.21
CA GLU A 238 -11.07 16.98 5.56
C GLU A 238 -12.54 16.54 5.64
N SER A 239 -13.34 16.94 4.65
CA SER A 239 -14.75 16.55 4.55
C SER A 239 -14.90 15.06 4.29
N GLU A 240 -14.04 14.50 3.45
CA GLU A 240 -13.95 13.07 3.20
C GLU A 240 -13.60 12.31 4.48
N TRP A 241 -12.61 12.78 5.26
CA TRP A 241 -12.29 12.17 6.56
C TRP A 241 -13.49 12.17 7.50
N ARG A 242 -14.17 13.31 7.67
CA ARG A 242 -15.38 13.40 8.51
C ARG A 242 -16.45 12.40 8.06
N ARG A 243 -16.63 12.22 6.75
CA ARG A 243 -17.58 11.26 6.18
C ARG A 243 -17.18 9.81 6.47
N VAL A 244 -15.93 9.42 6.16
CA VAL A 244 -15.50 8.01 6.30
C VAL A 244 -15.29 7.59 7.75
N SER A 245 -14.93 8.53 8.63
CA SER A 245 -14.72 8.28 10.07
C SER A 245 -16.03 8.22 10.86
N ALA A 246 -17.06 8.94 10.43
CA ALA A 246 -18.39 8.87 11.02
C ALA A 246 -19.19 7.62 10.59
N ASP A 247 -18.80 6.98 9.48
CA ASP A 247 -19.45 5.76 9.00
C ASP A 247 -19.14 4.55 9.91
N PRO A 248 -20.15 3.84 10.43
CA PRO A 248 -19.95 2.71 11.34
C PRO A 248 -19.47 1.43 10.64
N SER A 249 -19.38 1.42 9.31
CA SER A 249 -18.93 0.25 8.54
C SER A 249 -17.49 -0.09 8.89
N VAL A 250 -17.26 -1.40 9.08
CA VAL A 250 -15.94 -1.95 9.43
C VAL A 250 -15.11 -2.32 8.21
N LEU A 251 -15.63 -2.15 6.99
CA LEU A 251 -14.90 -2.33 5.74
C LEU A 251 -15.14 -1.12 4.84
N ARG A 252 -14.07 -0.69 4.19
CA ARG A 252 -14.04 0.37 3.18
C ARG A 252 -13.31 -0.15 1.96
N ILE A 253 -13.85 0.13 0.79
CA ILE A 253 -13.30 -0.28 -0.51
C ILE A 253 -13.04 0.94 -1.39
N TRP A 254 -12.05 0.87 -2.27
CA TRP A 254 -11.82 1.88 -3.28
C TRP A 254 -12.60 1.56 -4.54
N THR A 255 -13.56 2.41 -4.91
CA THR A 255 -14.38 2.22 -6.11
C THR A 255 -14.82 3.57 -6.66
N ASP A 256 -14.89 3.70 -7.98
CA ASP A 256 -15.22 4.95 -8.67
C ASP A 256 -14.38 6.16 -8.21
N GLY A 257 -13.10 5.93 -7.92
CA GLY A 257 -12.16 6.98 -7.50
C GLY A 257 -12.42 7.54 -6.09
N ARG A 258 -13.13 6.80 -5.23
CA ARG A 258 -13.45 7.23 -3.86
C ARG A 258 -13.51 6.05 -2.89
N VAL A 259 -13.33 6.35 -1.61
CA VAL A 259 -13.52 5.39 -0.53
C VAL A 259 -15.01 5.18 -0.30
N GLN A 260 -15.51 3.95 -0.35
CA GLN A 260 -16.91 3.61 -0.08
C GLN A 260 -17.02 2.61 1.07
N PRO A 261 -17.98 2.79 1.99
CA PRO A 261 -18.28 1.77 2.98
C PRO A 261 -18.81 0.49 2.29
N ALA A 262 -18.46 -0.65 2.85
CA ALA A 262 -18.93 -1.95 2.39
C ALA A 262 -19.30 -2.85 3.57
N SER A 263 -20.12 -3.85 3.31
CA SER A 263 -20.44 -4.86 4.31
C SER A 263 -19.18 -5.66 4.69
N PRO A 264 -18.99 -6.03 5.97
CA PRO A 264 -17.85 -6.86 6.36
C PRO A 264 -17.74 -8.21 5.64
N ASP A 265 -18.80 -8.72 5.03
CA ASP A 265 -18.81 -9.98 4.27
C ASP A 265 -18.65 -9.78 2.75
N TYR A 266 -18.34 -8.56 2.29
CA TYR A 266 -18.28 -8.20 0.86
C TYR A 266 -17.41 -9.16 0.03
N PHE A 267 -16.31 -9.66 0.60
CA PHE A 267 -15.38 -10.59 -0.06
C PHE A 267 -15.63 -12.07 0.23
N ASP A 268 -16.65 -12.43 1.00
CA ASP A 268 -16.90 -13.83 1.40
C ASP A 268 -17.21 -14.73 0.20
N ALA A 269 -17.99 -14.22 -0.77
CA ALA A 269 -18.29 -14.97 -1.98
C ALA A 269 -17.03 -15.32 -2.77
N GLU A 270 -16.08 -14.38 -2.82
CA GLU A 270 -14.79 -14.55 -3.49
C GLU A 270 -13.91 -15.55 -2.73
N ILE A 271 -13.81 -15.40 -1.40
CA ILE A 271 -13.10 -16.37 -0.53
C ILE A 271 -13.64 -17.79 -0.72
N LEU A 272 -14.97 -17.96 -0.73
CA LEU A 272 -15.60 -19.26 -0.94
C LEU A 272 -15.42 -19.79 -2.37
N ARG A 273 -15.35 -18.92 -3.38
CA ARG A 273 -15.01 -19.32 -4.76
C ARG A 273 -13.61 -19.93 -4.81
N HIS A 274 -12.62 -19.28 -4.21
CA HIS A 274 -11.24 -19.77 -4.15
C HIS A 274 -11.12 -21.04 -3.30
N ALA A 275 -11.81 -21.11 -2.16
CA ALA A 275 -11.84 -22.30 -1.31
C ALA A 275 -12.40 -23.52 -2.07
N ARG A 276 -13.49 -23.36 -2.81
CA ARG A 276 -14.05 -24.42 -3.68
C ARG A 276 -13.07 -24.87 -4.76
N ARG A 277 -12.37 -23.92 -5.39
CA ARG A 277 -11.37 -24.22 -6.42
C ARG A 277 -10.22 -25.05 -5.85
N LEU A 278 -9.69 -24.66 -4.69
CA LEU A 278 -8.64 -25.40 -3.99
C LEU A 278 -9.12 -26.80 -3.58
N ALA A 279 -10.33 -26.93 -3.04
CA ALA A 279 -10.90 -28.21 -2.62
C ALA A 279 -11.10 -29.22 -3.76
N ARG A 280 -11.23 -28.76 -5.02
CA ARG A 280 -11.37 -29.61 -6.20
C ARG A 280 -10.03 -30.20 -6.69
N GLN A 281 -8.90 -29.65 -6.24
CA GLN A 281 -7.57 -30.12 -6.64
C GLN A 281 -7.27 -31.46 -5.95
N GLN A 282 -6.73 -32.43 -6.71
CA GLN A 282 -6.50 -33.79 -6.19
C GLN A 282 -5.55 -33.81 -4.98
N GLU A 283 -4.52 -32.95 -4.98
CA GLU A 283 -3.56 -32.77 -3.87
C GLU A 283 -4.21 -32.28 -2.57
N ASN A 284 -5.37 -31.60 -2.66
CA ASN A 284 -6.06 -30.99 -1.53
C ASN A 284 -7.24 -31.84 -1.02
N ARG A 285 -7.31 -33.13 -1.35
CA ARG A 285 -8.35 -34.06 -0.86
C ARG A 285 -8.48 -34.08 0.67
N LYS A 286 -7.38 -33.84 1.39
CA LYS A 286 -7.32 -33.77 2.87
C LYS A 286 -7.38 -32.33 3.41
N GLY A 287 -7.87 -31.38 2.60
CA GLY A 287 -7.87 -29.95 2.90
C GLY A 287 -6.66 -29.22 2.32
N PHE A 288 -6.77 -27.89 2.28
CA PHE A 288 -5.77 -26.95 1.73
C PHE A 288 -5.34 -25.94 2.80
N LEU A 289 -4.11 -25.43 2.74
CA LEU A 289 -3.60 -24.51 3.75
C LEU A 289 -4.38 -23.18 3.77
N CYS A 290 -4.63 -22.63 4.96
CA CYS A 290 -5.25 -21.31 5.13
C CYS A 290 -4.43 -20.22 4.41
N LEU A 291 -3.11 -20.18 4.61
CA LEU A 291 -2.21 -19.28 3.87
C LEU A 291 -2.33 -19.40 2.35
N ARG A 292 -2.55 -20.61 1.82
CA ARG A 292 -2.73 -20.82 0.38
C ARG A 292 -4.04 -20.20 -0.11
N LEU A 293 -5.10 -20.28 0.69
CA LEU A 293 -6.37 -19.62 0.38
C LEU A 293 -6.21 -18.09 0.41
N ILE A 294 -5.59 -17.54 1.45
CA ILE A 294 -5.33 -16.10 1.59
C ILE A 294 -4.58 -15.58 0.36
N GLY A 295 -3.42 -16.18 0.03
CA GLY A 295 -2.62 -15.76 -1.11
C GLY A 295 -3.36 -15.90 -2.44
N ALA A 296 -4.20 -16.94 -2.59
CA ALA A 296 -5.00 -17.12 -3.81
C ALA A 296 -6.11 -16.06 -3.95
N VAL A 297 -6.68 -15.58 -2.85
CA VAL A 297 -7.69 -14.51 -2.86
C VAL A 297 -7.04 -13.16 -3.10
N ILE A 298 -5.96 -12.84 -2.38
CA ILE A 298 -5.22 -11.58 -2.57
C ILE A 298 -4.75 -11.46 -4.01
N GLY A 299 -4.11 -12.51 -4.56
CA GLY A 299 -3.59 -12.47 -5.92
C GLY A 299 -4.66 -12.23 -7.01
N GLU A 300 -5.91 -12.62 -6.76
CA GLU A 300 -7.03 -12.36 -7.68
C GLU A 300 -7.62 -10.95 -7.47
N LEU A 301 -7.74 -10.53 -6.22
CA LEU A 301 -8.31 -9.23 -5.88
C LEU A 301 -7.36 -8.08 -6.23
N HIS A 302 -6.05 -8.34 -6.22
CA HIS A 302 -4.99 -7.35 -6.38
C HIS A 302 -5.19 -6.39 -7.55
N GLU A 303 -5.64 -6.88 -8.70
CA GLU A 303 -5.87 -6.05 -9.90
C GLU A 303 -7.07 -5.10 -9.77
N LYS A 304 -7.97 -5.33 -8.80
CA LYS A 304 -9.26 -4.62 -8.66
C LYS A 304 -9.38 -3.86 -7.35
N GLN A 305 -8.79 -4.39 -6.28
CA GLN A 305 -8.91 -3.86 -4.93
C GLN A 305 -7.74 -4.37 -4.09
N TRP A 306 -7.04 -3.45 -3.43
CA TRP A 306 -6.11 -3.83 -2.37
C TRP A 306 -6.89 -4.34 -1.15
N VAL A 307 -6.51 -5.51 -0.63
CA VAL A 307 -7.08 -6.08 0.58
C VAL A 307 -5.97 -6.73 1.40
N GLY A 308 -5.89 -6.37 2.69
CA GLY A 308 -4.92 -6.96 3.61
C GLY A 308 -5.17 -8.45 3.89
N ASP A 309 -4.08 -9.19 4.08
CA ASP A 309 -4.08 -10.60 4.46
C ASP A 309 -4.84 -10.88 5.76
N THR A 310 -4.68 -10.00 6.74
CA THR A 310 -5.31 -10.07 8.05
C THR A 310 -6.83 -9.93 7.94
N TYR A 311 -7.33 -9.09 7.03
CA TYR A 311 -8.76 -9.00 6.75
C TYR A 311 -9.30 -10.31 6.17
N ILE A 312 -8.61 -10.90 5.18
CA ILE A 312 -9.03 -12.19 4.59
C ILE A 312 -9.00 -13.30 5.64
N TYR A 313 -7.97 -13.31 6.49
CA TYR A 313 -7.88 -14.24 7.61
C TYR A 313 -9.06 -14.10 8.59
N TRP A 314 -9.39 -12.87 8.98
CA TRP A 314 -10.55 -12.55 9.82
C TRP A 314 -11.86 -13.05 9.19
N ARG A 315 -12.04 -12.87 7.87
CA ARG A 315 -13.20 -13.41 7.15
C ARG A 315 -13.24 -14.93 7.13
N ILE A 316 -12.11 -15.60 6.94
CA ILE A 316 -12.03 -17.06 7.02
C ILE A 316 -12.48 -17.54 8.41
N LYS A 317 -12.05 -16.89 9.51
CA LYS A 317 -12.55 -17.19 10.87
C LYS A 317 -14.07 -17.11 10.94
N LYS A 318 -14.69 -16.05 10.39
CA LYS A 318 -16.15 -15.88 10.37
C LYS A 318 -16.86 -16.94 9.51
N LEU A 319 -16.28 -17.33 8.38
CA LEU A 319 -16.81 -18.39 7.53
C LEU A 319 -16.75 -19.78 8.18
N ILE A 320 -15.76 -20.03 9.04
CA ILE A 320 -15.69 -21.25 9.86
C ILE A 320 -16.77 -21.24 10.93
N GLN A 321 -16.96 -20.11 11.62
CA GLN A 321 -18.04 -19.94 12.60
C GLN A 321 -19.43 -20.15 11.95
N ALA A 322 -19.59 -19.73 10.70
CA ALA A 322 -20.80 -19.95 9.90
C ALA A 322 -20.90 -21.36 9.28
N GLY A 323 -19.96 -22.28 9.57
CA GLY A 323 -19.97 -23.66 9.09
C GLY A 323 -19.68 -23.83 7.59
N LYS A 324 -19.22 -22.79 6.89
CA LYS A 324 -18.87 -22.85 5.45
C LYS A 324 -17.49 -23.45 5.20
N LEU A 325 -16.61 -23.33 6.18
CA LEU A 325 -15.27 -23.93 6.20
C LEU A 325 -15.09 -24.68 7.53
N MET A 326 -14.21 -25.67 7.55
CA MET A 326 -13.85 -26.41 8.77
C MET A 326 -12.34 -26.44 8.95
N VAL A 327 -11.89 -26.44 10.20
CA VAL A 327 -10.48 -26.59 10.56
C VAL A 327 -10.38 -27.44 11.82
N ASN A 328 -9.44 -28.40 11.83
CA ASN A 328 -9.16 -29.22 13.02
C ASN A 328 -8.04 -28.58 13.85
N ALA A 329 -8.22 -27.32 14.23
CA ALA A 329 -7.31 -26.57 15.08
C ALA A 329 -8.06 -25.45 15.79
N SER A 330 -7.49 -24.94 16.88
CA SER A 330 -7.99 -23.70 17.48
C SER A 330 -7.82 -22.53 16.48
N PRO A 331 -8.70 -21.51 16.50
CA PRO A 331 -8.57 -20.34 15.63
C PRO A 331 -7.19 -19.68 15.68
N ASN A 332 -6.49 -19.76 16.82
CA ASN A 332 -5.22 -19.06 17.04
C ASN A 332 -4.01 -19.76 16.41
N GLN A 333 -4.20 -20.93 15.81
CA GLN A 333 -3.18 -21.67 15.07
C GLN A 333 -3.57 -21.88 13.60
N MET A 334 -4.70 -21.31 13.16
CA MET A 334 -5.34 -21.64 11.89
C MET A 334 -4.48 -21.29 10.66
N LEU A 335 -3.64 -20.25 10.75
CA LEU A 335 -2.89 -19.72 9.61
C LEU A 335 -2.09 -20.81 8.87
N HIS A 336 -1.46 -21.72 9.62
CA HIS A 336 -0.65 -22.81 9.06
C HIS A 336 -1.42 -24.14 8.91
N MET A 337 -2.71 -24.15 9.20
CA MET A 337 -3.53 -25.36 9.22
C MET A 337 -4.27 -25.58 7.91
N LYS A 338 -4.71 -26.82 7.71
CA LYS A 338 -5.54 -27.21 6.57
C LYS A 338 -7.00 -26.91 6.86
N LEU A 339 -7.63 -26.22 5.93
CA LEU A 339 -9.05 -25.95 5.88
C LEU A 339 -9.74 -27.00 4.98
N ILE A 340 -10.97 -27.36 5.34
CA ILE A 340 -11.85 -28.21 4.55
C ILE A 340 -13.05 -27.38 4.14
N PHE A 341 -13.39 -27.39 2.85
CA PHE A 341 -14.60 -26.74 2.36
C PHE A 341 -15.83 -27.57 2.72
N ASN A 342 -16.79 -26.99 3.44
CA ASN A 342 -18.03 -27.70 3.73
C ASN A 342 -18.93 -27.70 2.48
N LYS A 343 -19.40 -28.87 2.06
CA LYS A 343 -20.19 -29.05 0.83
C LYS A 343 -21.70 -28.96 1.05
N GLU A 344 -22.13 -28.75 2.29
CA GLU A 344 -23.54 -28.57 2.67
C GLU A 344 -24.22 -27.39 1.96
#